data_AF-A0A2K0WIT2-F1
#
_entry.id   AF-A0A2K0WIT2-F1
#
_cell.length_a   1.000
_cell.length_b   1.000
_cell.length_c   1.000
_cell.angle_alpha   90.00
_cell.angle_beta   90.00
_cell.angle_gamma   90.00
#
_symmetry.space_group_name_H-M   'P 1'
#
loop_
_entity.id
_entity.type
_entity.pdbx_description
1 polymer ?
#
loop_
_entity_poly.entity_id
_entity_poly.type
_entity_poly.pdbx_seq_one_letter_code
_entity_poly.pdbx_strand_id
1 'polypeptide(L)'
;MVTRAERGKYLGYASMGVTLGPALGPVVGGLLDHYLGWRSIFWFLTIFSAALFLVIFIFLPETCRNVVGNGGITPPWWNMSLIRYLKQRK
;
A
#
# COMPACT_ATOMS: atom_id res chain seq x y z
N MET A 1 9.09 17.53 5.29
CA MET A 1 10.24 16.61 5.33
C MET A 1 10.33 16.06 6.75
N VAL A 2 10.44 14.74 6.94
CA VAL A 2 10.48 14.10 8.26
C VAL A 2 11.84 14.37 8.93
N THR A 3 11.84 14.81 10.19
CA THR A 3 13.07 15.07 10.96
C THR A 3 13.83 13.76 11.24
N ARG A 4 15.16 13.81 11.38
CA ARG A 4 16.00 12.61 11.60
C ARG A 4 15.53 11.76 12.79
N ALA A 5 15.04 12.41 13.85
CA ALA A 5 14.51 11.74 15.05
C ALA A 5 13.20 10.97 14.79
N GLU A 6 12.32 11.48 13.92
CA GLU A 6 11.03 10.84 13.65
C GLU A 6 11.12 9.68 12.66
N ARG A 7 12.19 9.61 11.86
CA ARG A 7 12.41 8.52 10.88
C ARG A 7 12.39 7.14 11.53
N GLY A 8 12.97 6.99 12.71
CA GLY A 8 12.98 5.71 13.45
C GLY A 8 11.57 5.22 13.77
N LYS A 9 10.65 6.13 14.12
CA LYS A 9 9.25 5.82 14.40
C LYS A 9 8.52 5.33 13.14
N TYR A 10 8.68 6.02 12.01
CA TYR A 10 8.06 5.62 10.75
C TYR A 10 8.62 4.32 10.18
N LEU A 11 9.94 4.11 10.30
CA LEU A 11 10.59 2.84 9.96
C LEU A 11 10.09 1.70 10.86
N GLY A 12 9.90 1.97 12.16
CA GLY A 12 9.31 1.01 13.11
C GLY A 12 7.90 0.59 12.71
N TYR A 13 7.02 1.53 12.33
CA TYR A 13 5.69 1.17 11.83
C TYR A 13 5.73 0.35 10.54
N ALA A 14 6.66 0.67 9.63
CA ALA A 14 6.83 -0.12 8.41
C ALA A 14 7.34 -1.54 8.70
N SER A 15 8.29 -1.70 9.62
CA SER A 15 8.84 -3.02 9.97
C SER A 15 7.83 -3.89 10.71
N MET A 16 6.94 -3.31 11.52
CA MET A 16 5.84 -4.03 12.16
C MET A 16 4.98 -4.77 11.15
N GLY A 17 4.67 -4.17 9.99
CA GLY A 17 3.93 -4.85 8.93
C GLY A 17 4.67 -6.07 8.39
N VAL A 18 5.99 -5.97 8.21
CA VAL A 18 6.84 -7.06 7.72
C VAL A 18 6.91 -8.22 8.72
N THR A 19 6.93 -7.93 10.02
CA THR A 19 6.97 -8.96 11.07
C THR A 19 5.61 -9.59 11.33
N LEU A 20 4.53 -8.80 11.28
CA LEU A 20 3.17 -9.30 11.53
C LEU A 20 2.63 -10.16 10.38
N GLY A 21 3.06 -9.90 9.14
CA GLY A 21 2.63 -10.69 7.97
C GLY A 21 2.86 -12.20 8.13
N PRO A 22 4.10 -12.66 8.36
CA PRO A 22 4.40 -14.08 8.58
C PRO A 22 3.81 -14.64 9.86
N ALA A 23 3.60 -13.83 10.90
CA ALA A 23 2.98 -14.27 12.14
C ALA A 23 1.48 -14.55 11.98
N LEU A 24 0.77 -13.69 11.24
CA LEU A 24 -0.68 -13.79 11.04
C LEU A 24 -1.06 -14.64 9.82
N GLY A 25 -0.18 -14.74 8.82
CA GLY A 25 -0.42 -15.47 7.57
C GLY A 25 -0.86 -16.92 7.77
N PRO A 26 -0.12 -17.76 8.52
CA PRO A 26 -0.49 -19.15 8.77
C PRO A 26 -1.78 -19.29 9.60
N VAL A 27 -2.02 -18.38 10.55
CA VAL A 27 -3.21 -18.40 11.39
C VAL A 27 -4.47 -18.13 10.56
N VAL A 28 -4.43 -17.08 9.73
CA VAL A 28 -5.54 -16.72 8.85
C VAL A 28 -5.70 -17.75 7.73
N GLY A 29 -4.59 -18.21 7.14
CA GLY A 29 -4.60 -19.22 6.08
C GLY A 29 -5.13 -20.57 6.54
N GLY A 30 -4.72 -21.03 7.73
CA GLY A 30 -5.21 -22.28 8.32
C GLY A 30 -6.68 -22.22 8.71
N LEU A 31 -7.16 -21.06 9.20
CA LEU A 31 -8.57 -20.86 9.49
C LEU A 31 -9.42 -20.89 8.20
N LEU A 32 -8.96 -20.20 7.16
CA LEU A 32 -9.65 -20.17 5.86
C LEU A 32 -9.69 -21.56 5.20
N ASP A 33 -8.59 -22.31 5.27
CA ASP A 33 -8.53 -23.68 4.75
C ASP A 33 -9.49 -24.61 5.50
N HIS A 34 -9.55 -24.51 6.82
CA HIS A 34 -10.41 -25.36 7.65
C HIS A 34 -11.91 -25.16 7.40
N TYR A 35 -12.36 -23.91 7.25
CA TYR A 35 -13.79 -23.60 7.08
C TYR A 35 -14.26 -23.55 5.62
N LEU A 36 -13.45 -23.01 4.71
CA LEU A 36 -13.86 -22.74 3.32
C LEU A 36 -12.96 -23.43 2.28
N GLY A 37 -11.99 -24.24 2.71
CA GLY A 37 -11.05 -24.95 1.85
C GLY A 37 -9.97 -24.08 1.19
N TRP A 38 -8.94 -24.73 0.67
CA TRP A 38 -7.72 -24.12 0.13
C TRP A 38 -7.94 -23.05 -0.96
N ARG A 39 -9.01 -23.16 -1.76
CA ARG A 39 -9.34 -22.19 -2.82
C ARG A 39 -9.66 -20.81 -2.26
N SER A 40 -10.18 -20.75 -1.04
CA SER A 40 -10.59 -19.51 -0.39
C SER A 40 -9.41 -18.63 0.01
N ILE A 41 -8.22 -19.23 0.19
CA ILE A 41 -6.97 -18.51 0.45
C ILE A 41 -6.64 -17.57 -0.72
N PHE A 42 -6.79 -18.05 -1.97
CA PHE A 42 -6.52 -17.25 -3.17
C PHE A 42 -7.49 -16.09 -3.31
N TRP A 43 -8.78 -16.31 -3.09
CA TRP A 43 -9.78 -15.25 -3.13
C TRP A 43 -9.57 -14.22 -2.03
N PHE A 44 -9.25 -14.65 -0.81
CA PHE A 44 -8.92 -13.77 0.29
C PHE A 44 -7.69 -12.90 -0.02
N LEU A 45 -6.59 -13.50 -0.49
CA LEU A 45 -5.39 -12.75 -0.89
C LEU A 45 -5.69 -11.76 -2.02
N THR A 46 -6.51 -12.15 -2.99
CA THR A 46 -6.88 -11.29 -4.13
C THR A 46 -7.66 -10.08 -3.66
N ILE A 47 -8.69 -10.27 -2.82
CA ILE A 47 -9.50 -9.17 -2.29
C ILE A 47 -8.65 -8.27 -1.39
N PHE A 48 -7.82 -8.86 -0.52
CA PHE A 48 -6.95 -8.11 0.39
C PHE A 48 -5.91 -7.28 -0.38
N SER A 49 -5.25 -7.87 -1.37
CA SER A 49 -4.30 -7.18 -2.23
C SER A 49 -4.97 -6.07 -3.06
N ALA A 50 -6.15 -6.34 -3.63
CA ALA A 50 -6.92 -5.33 -4.37
C ALA A 50 -7.33 -4.15 -3.48
N ALA A 51 -7.76 -4.40 -2.25
CA ALA A 51 -8.09 -3.35 -1.29
C ALA A 51 -6.86 -2.49 -0.94
N LEU A 52 -5.72 -3.11 -0.63
CA LEU A 52 -4.48 -2.39 -0.37
C LEU A 52 -4.01 -1.61 -1.60
N PHE A 53 -4.11 -2.20 -2.78
CA PHE A 53 -3.78 -1.54 -4.04
C PHE A 53 -4.64 -0.31 -4.26
N LEU A 54 -5.96 -0.38 -4.03
CA LEU A 54 -6.85 0.77 -4.12
C LEU A 54 -6.47 1.87 -3.13
N VAL A 55 -6.16 1.52 -1.88
CA VAL A 55 -5.70 2.49 -0.88
C VAL A 55 -4.41 3.18 -1.34
N ILE A 56 -3.43 2.42 -1.81
CA ILE A 56 -2.16 2.97 -2.32
C ILE A 56 -2.41 3.85 -3.55
N PHE A 57 -3.24 3.41 -4.48
CA PHE A 57 -3.56 4.14 -5.71
C PHE A 57 -4.24 5.49 -5.44
N ILE A 58 -5.08 5.54 -4.40
CA ILE A 58 -5.78 6.77 -4.00
C ILE A 58 -4.85 7.69 -3.20
N PHE A 59 -4.18 7.16 -2.16
CA PHE A 59 -3.49 7.97 -1.16
C PHE A 59 -2.01 8.22 -1.46
N LEU A 60 -1.32 7.32 -2.15
CA LEU A 60 0.12 7.42 -2.34
C LEU A 60 0.43 8.29 -3.57
N PRO A 61 0.99 9.50 -3.41
CA PRO A 61 1.48 10.26 -4.54
C PRO A 61 2.68 9.54 -5.15
N GLU A 62 2.83 9.64 -6.47
CA GLU A 62 3.94 9.00 -7.16
C GLU A 62 5.30 9.37 -6.53
N THR A 63 5.99 8.33 -6.06
CA THR A 63 7.28 8.44 -5.37
C THR A 63 8.46 8.26 -6.34
N CYS A 64 8.18 7.87 -7.60
CA CYS A 64 9.19 7.68 -8.63
C CYS A 64 9.84 9.02 -9.02
N ARG A 65 11.10 9.22 -8.59
CA ARG A 65 11.92 10.39 -8.93
C ARG A 65 12.12 10.58 -10.44
N ASN A 66 12.08 9.50 -11.21
CA ASN A 66 12.18 9.57 -12.67
C ASN A 66 10.96 10.22 -13.33
N VAL A 67 9.78 10.18 -12.69
CA VAL A 67 8.53 10.74 -13.22
C VAL A 67 8.22 12.12 -12.64
N VAL A 68 8.51 12.34 -11.36
CA VAL A 68 8.13 13.57 -10.62
C VAL A 68 9.35 14.46 -10.29
N GLY A 69 10.58 14.01 -10.58
CA GLY A 69 11.81 14.73 -10.26
C GLY A 69 11.96 14.98 -8.75
N ASN A 70 12.20 16.25 -8.39
CA ASN A 70 12.22 16.74 -7.01
C ASN A 70 10.87 17.38 -6.57
N GLY A 71 9.77 17.10 -7.27
CA GLY A 71 8.44 17.67 -6.98
C GLY A 71 8.08 18.93 -7.77
N GLY A 72 8.95 19.38 -8.68
CA GLY A 72 8.76 20.60 -9.49
C GLY A 72 8.01 20.39 -10.81
N ILE A 73 7.81 19.14 -11.24
CA ILE A 73 7.14 18.78 -12.50
C ILE A 73 5.82 18.07 -12.19
N THR A 74 4.72 18.49 -12.82
CA THR A 74 3.45 17.77 -12.74
C THR A 74 3.54 16.50 -13.59
N PRO A 75 3.30 15.31 -13.02
CA PRO A 75 3.34 14.07 -13.78
C PRO A 75 2.24 14.04 -14.85
N PRO A 76 2.41 13.27 -15.94
CA PRO A 76 1.35 13.01 -16.92
C PRO A 76 0.08 12.47 -16.26
N TRP A 77 -1.10 12.69 -16.85
CA TRP A 77 -2.40 12.35 -16.23
C TRP A 77 -2.54 10.87 -15.85
N TRP A 78 -1.85 9.96 -16.54
CA TRP A 78 -1.84 8.52 -16.22
C TRP A 78 -1.14 8.24 -14.88
N ASN A 79 -0.18 9.08 -14.52
CA ASN A 79 0.74 8.91 -13.40
C ASN A 79 0.36 9.80 -12.20
N MET A 80 -0.89 10.25 -12.16
CA MET A 80 -1.41 11.05 -11.06
C MET A 80 -2.12 10.15 -10.06
N SER A 81 -1.80 10.30 -8.77
CA SER A 81 -2.63 9.72 -7.72
C SER A 81 -4.04 10.32 -7.78
N LEU A 82 -5.06 9.52 -7.48
CA LEU A 82 -6.46 9.90 -7.69
C LEU A 82 -6.83 11.21 -6.97
N ILE A 83 -6.27 11.42 -5.77
CA ILE A 83 -6.45 12.65 -4.98
C ILE A 83 -5.89 13.88 -5.72
N ARG A 84 -4.72 13.74 -6.38
CA ARG A 84 -4.08 14.83 -7.12
C ARG A 84 -4.86 15.15 -8.40
N TYR A 85 -5.40 14.12 -9.06
CA TYR A 85 -6.27 14.30 -10.22
C TYR A 85 -7.56 15.06 -9.87
N LEU A 86 -8.22 14.67 -8.77
CA LEU A 86 -9.45 15.33 -8.29
C LEU A 86 -9.19 16.77 -7.82
N LYS A 87 -8.03 17.04 -7.21
CA LYS A 87 -7.67 18.40 -6.76
C LYS A 87 -7.30 19.34 -7.91
N GLN A 88 -6.81 18.83 -9.04
CA GLN A 88 -6.45 19.64 -10.21
C GLN A 88 -7.65 19.97 -11.12
N ARG A 89 -8.78 19.27 -10.94
CA ARG A 89 -10.06 19.52 -11.62
C ARG A 89 -10.92 20.62 -10.96
N LYS A 90 -10.52 21.13 -9.80
CA LYS A 90 -11.25 22.12 -9.00
C LYS A 90 -10.46 23.43 -8.95
#